data_AF-A0A8T6GA99-F1
#
_entry.id   AF-A0A8T6GA99-F1
#
_cell.length_a   1.000
_cell.length_b   1.000
_cell.length_c   1.000
_cell.angle_alpha   90.00
_cell.angle_beta   90.00
_cell.angle_gamma   90.00
#
_symmetry.space_group_name_H-M   'P 1'
#
loop_
_entity.id
_entity.type
_entity.pdbx_description
1 polymer ?
#
loop_
_entity_poly.entity_id
_entity_poly.type
_entity_poly.pdbx_seq_one_letter_code
_entity_poly.pdbx_strand_id
1 'polypeptide(L)' 'METTEYYDTVDRRNHPEVKDEWVERVLDKPYRTEVQPDGRIRYCGYIPEAEKWLRVIVEDGKLLNRFFDHHALKRWGTP' A
#
# COMPACT_ATOMS: atom_id res chain seq x y z
N MET A 1 -13.85 1.80 -2.58
CA MET A 1 -12.63 2.03 -3.37
C MET A 1 -12.78 1.35 -4.71
N GLU A 2 -12.34 1.97 -5.79
CA GLU A 2 -12.25 1.30 -7.09
C GLU A 2 -10.94 0.52 -7.18
N THR A 3 -11.03 -0.73 -7.66
CA THR A 3 -9.89 -1.65 -7.81
C THR A 3 -9.75 -2.04 -9.26
N THR A 4 -8.52 -2.26 -9.72
CA THR A 4 -8.28 -2.86 -11.05
C THR A 4 -8.60 -4.36 -11.05
N GLU A 5 -8.87 -4.95 -12.22
CA GLU A 5 -9.05 -6.41 -12.34
C GLU A 5 -7.79 -7.19 -11.90
N TYR A 6 -6.62 -6.61 -12.15
CA TYR A 6 -5.34 -7.14 -11.69
C TYR A 6 -5.25 -7.19 -10.16
N TYR A 7 -5.71 -6.14 -9.49
CA TYR A 7 -5.72 -6.09 -8.03
C TYR A 7 -6.60 -7.21 -7.44
N ASP A 8 -7.82 -7.39 -7.95
CA ASP A 8 -8.75 -8.37 -7.39
C ASP A 8 -8.31 -9.81 -7.60
N THR A 9 -7.73 -10.10 -8.77
CA THR A 9 -7.39 -11.47 -9.17
C THR A 9 -5.97 -11.90 -8.80
N VAL A 10 -5.00 -10.98 -8.85
CA VAL A 10 -3.57 -11.29 -8.69
C VAL A 10 -3.03 -10.76 -7.38
N ASP A 11 -3.20 -9.47 -7.10
CA ASP A 11 -2.57 -8.84 -5.94
C ASP A 11 -3.14 -9.37 -4.61
N ARG A 12 -4.48 -9.44 -4.49
CA ARG A 12 -5.14 -10.03 -3.30
C ARG A 12 -4.70 -11.46 -3.02
N ARG A 13 -4.38 -12.23 -4.06
CA ARG A 13 -3.92 -13.61 -3.94
C ARG A 13 -2.44 -13.70 -3.55
N ASN A 14 -1.61 -12.79 -4.05
CA ASN A 14 -0.17 -12.74 -3.75
C ASN A 14 0.11 -12.17 -2.36
N HIS A 15 -0.78 -11.29 -1.87
CA HIS A 15 -0.65 -10.64 -0.58
C HIS A 15 -1.86 -10.91 0.34
N PRO A 16 -2.14 -12.19 0.66
CA PRO A 16 -3.28 -12.55 1.49
C PRO A 16 -3.11 -12.08 2.93
N GLU A 17 -1.87 -11.78 3.36
CA GLU A 17 -1.62 -11.22 4.69
C GLU A 17 -2.05 -9.77 4.82
N VAL A 18 -2.21 -9.03 3.70
CA VAL A 18 -2.59 -7.63 3.73
C VAL A 18 -4.11 -7.52 3.81
N LYS A 19 -4.58 -7.02 4.96
CA LYS A 19 -6.01 -6.80 5.18
C LYS A 19 -6.50 -5.52 4.49
N ASP A 20 -7.73 -5.55 4.00
CA ASP A 20 -8.38 -4.40 3.37
C ASP A 20 -8.44 -3.18 4.31
N GLU A 21 -8.70 -3.39 5.61
CA GLU A 21 -8.69 -2.34 6.63
C GLU A 21 -7.36 -1.56 6.72
N TRP A 22 -6.24 -2.24 6.47
CA TRP A 22 -4.91 -1.61 6.47
C TRP A 22 -4.69 -0.75 5.22
N VAL A 23 -5.18 -1.22 4.07
CA VAL A 23 -5.14 -0.46 2.82
C VAL A 23 -5.96 0.81 2.95
N GLU A 24 -7.18 0.69 3.49
CA GLU A 24 -8.06 1.84 3.73
C GLU A 24 -7.42 2.85 4.67
N ARG A 25 -6.83 2.38 5.77
CA ARG A 25 -6.11 3.24 6.72
C ARG A 25 -4.93 3.98 6.07
N VAL A 26 -4.13 3.30 5.24
CA VAL A 26 -3.00 3.91 4.55
C VAL A 26 -3.44 4.93 3.51
N LEU A 27 -4.59 4.73 2.87
CA LEU A 27 -5.15 5.69 1.91
C LEU A 27 -5.81 6.90 2.60
N ASP A 28 -6.47 6.71 3.74
CA ASP A 28 -7.06 7.79 4.54
C ASP A 28 -5.99 8.68 5.19
N LYS A 29 -4.99 8.06 5.82
CA LYS A 29 -3.91 8.74 6.54
C LYS A 29 -2.54 8.17 6.15
N PRO A 30 -2.06 8.46 4.94
CA PRO A 30 -0.73 8.03 4.54
C PRO A 30 0.32 8.73 5.39
N TYR A 31 1.29 7.97 5.88
CA TYR A 31 2.48 8.57 6.48
C TYR A 31 3.32 9.29 5.41
N ARG A 32 3.36 8.73 4.20
CA ARG A 32 4.08 9.34 3.08
C ARG A 32 3.41 9.03 1.76
N THR A 33 3.30 10.06 0.91
CA THR A 33 2.77 9.96 -0.44
C THR A 33 3.84 10.37 -1.44
N GLU A 34 4.05 9.55 -2.47
CA GLU A 34 5.06 9.78 -3.52
C GLU A 34 4.42 9.58 -4.89
N VAL A 35 4.49 10.60 -5.74
CA VAL A 35 4.01 10.53 -7.13
C VAL A 35 5.17 10.07 -8.01
N GLN A 36 4.98 8.98 -8.74
CA GLN A 36 5.96 8.41 -9.66
C GLN A 36 5.88 9.12 -11.03
N PRO A 37 6.97 9.13 -11.82
CA PRO A 37 6.99 9.76 -13.14
C PRO A 37 5.99 9.15 -14.14
N ASP A 38 5.58 7.91 -13.91
CA ASP A 38 4.55 7.19 -14.69
C ASP A 38 3.11 7.59 -14.30
N GLY A 39 2.93 8.55 -13.37
CA GLY A 39 1.62 9.01 -12.89
C GLY A 39 1.03 8.20 -11.74
N ARG A 40 1.64 7.05 -11.40
CA ARG A 40 1.24 6.23 -10.25
C ARG A 40 1.52 6.93 -8.92
N ILE A 41 0.58 6.85 -8.00
CA ILE A 41 0.72 7.39 -6.64
C ILE A 41 1.02 6.24 -5.69
N ARG A 42 2.08 6.38 -4.90
CA ARG A 42 2.47 5.45 -3.85
C ARG A 42 2.13 6.05 -2.49
N TYR A 43 1.25 5.39 -1.76
CA TYR A 43 0.93 5.67 -0.37
C TYR A 43 1.66 4.68 0.53
N CYS A 44 2.36 5.20 1.54
CA CYS A 44 3.06 4.40 2.54
C CYS A 44 2.47 4.68 3.91
N GLY A 45 2.26 3.64 4.70
CA GLY A 45 1.90 3.80 6.11
C GLY A 45 2.38 2.62 6.93
N TYR A 46 2.67 2.88 8.20
CA TYR A 46 3.06 1.86 9.15
C TYR A 46 1.82 1.16 9.70
N ILE A 47 1.85 -0.16 9.75
CA ILE A 47 0.80 -1.02 10.31
C ILE A 47 1.33 -1.56 11.64
N PRO A 48 0.91 -0.99 12.79
CA PRO A 48 1.34 -1.43 14.11
C PRO A 48 1.01 -2.90 14.35
N GLU A 49 -0.17 -3.36 13.91
CA GLU A 49 -0.61 -4.74 14.11
C GLU A 49 0.27 -5.79 13.40
N ALA A 50 1.01 -5.38 12.37
CA ALA A 50 1.91 -6.24 11.61
C ALA A 50 3.40 -5.88 11.83
N GLU A 51 3.67 -4.82 12.60
CA GLU A 51 4.99 -4.20 12.78
C GLU A 51 5.73 -3.92 11.46
N LYS A 52 4.98 -3.61 10.40
CA LYS A 52 5.49 -3.49 9.03
C LYS A 52 4.96 -2.24 8.35
N TRP A 53 5.72 -1.79 7.35
CA TRP A 53 5.31 -0.70 6.47
C TRP A 53 4.53 -1.26 5.28
N LEU A 54 3.28 -0.84 5.11
CA LEU A 54 2.45 -1.17 3.96
C LEU A 54 2.61 -0.10 2.88
N ARG A 55 2.78 -0.56 1.64
CA ARG A 55 2.71 0.28 0.44
C ARG A 55 1.45 -0.04 -0.34
N VAL A 56 0.77 1.01 -0.76
CA VAL A 56 -0.42 0.96 -1.60
C VAL A 56 -0.13 1.80 -2.84
N ILE A 57 -0.24 1.18 -4.02
CA ILE A 57 -0.01 1.84 -5.30
C ILE A 57 -1.37 2.04 -5.98
N VAL A 58 -1.60 3.28 -6.40
CA VAL A 58 -2.82 3.72 -7.06
C VAL A 58 -2.45 4.29 -8.43
N GLU A 59 -3.20 3.91 -9.46
CA GLU A 59 -3.09 4.42 -10.82
C GLU A 59 -4.47 4.93 -11.25
N ASP A 60 -4.57 6.19 -11.67
CA ASP A 60 -5.84 6.81 -12.08
C ASP A 60 -6.98 6.67 -11.04
N GLY A 61 -6.64 6.80 -9.76
CA GLY A 61 -7.61 6.65 -8.66
C GLY A 61 -8.01 5.19 -8.34
N LYS A 62 -7.48 4.21 -9.06
CA LYS A 62 -7.75 2.78 -8.85
C LYS A 62 -6.60 2.08 -8.15
N LEU A 63 -6.93 1.18 -7.23
CA LEU A 63 -5.96 0.33 -6.56
C LEU A 63 -5.30 -0.64 -7.57
N LEU A 64 -3.97 -0.58 -7.63
CA LEU A 64 -3.16 -1.44 -8.48
C LEU A 64 -2.47 -2.55 -7.66
N ASN A 65 -1.76 -2.18 -6.60
CA ASN A 65 -1.00 -3.13 -5.77
C ASN A 65 -0.97 -2.76 -4.29
N ARG A 66 -0.89 -3.77 -3.41
CA ARG A 66 -0.65 -3.60 -1.98
C ARG A 66 0.35 -4.64 -1.44
N PHE A 67 1.43 -4.19 -0.82
CA PHE A 67 2.44 -5.10 -0.28
C PHE A 67 3.25 -4.48 0.85
N PHE A 68 3.81 -5.33 1.71
CA PHE A 68 4.71 -4.89 2.77
C PHE A 68 6.11 -4.57 2.22
N ASP A 69 6.65 -3.42 2.61
CA ASP A 69 8.01 -3.03 2.26
C ASP A 69 9.01 -3.48 3.33
N HIS A 70 9.89 -4.40 2.95
CA HIS A 70 10.85 -5.01 3.86
C HIS A 70 12.05 -4.10 4.18
N HIS A 71 12.25 -3.00 3.45
CA HIS A 71 13.36 -2.07 3.65
C HIS A 71 12.93 -0.78 4.36
N ALA A 72 11.64 -0.48 4.37
CA ALA A 72 11.07 0.75 4.90
C ALA A 72 11.33 0.88 6.41
N LEU A 73 11.28 -0.23 7.16
CA LEU A 73 11.64 -0.19 8.59
C LEU A 73 13.09 0.26 8.81
N LYS A 74 14.03 -0.22 7.99
CA LYS A 74 15.44 0.23 8.06
C LYS A 74 15.62 1.68 7.59
N ARG A 75 14.76 2.16 6.70
CA ARG A 75 14.85 3.48 6.08
C ARG A 75 14.19 4.58 6.91
N TRP A 76 13.06 4.27 7.55
CA TRP A 76 12.19 5.23 8.23
C TRP A 76 12.03 4.95 9.72
N GLY A 77 12.46 3.78 10.20
CA GLY A 77 12.24 3.35 11.58
C GLY A 77 10.78 2.97 11.85
N THR A 78 10.47 2.83 13.13
CA THR A 78 9.10 2.79 13.64
C THR A 78 8.67 4.24 13.89
N PRO A 79 7.55 4.70 13.33
CA PRO A 79 7.07 6.07 13.51
C PRO A 79 6.63 6.37 14.95
#